data_AF-A0A7X6YC46-F1
#
_entry.id   AF-A0A7X6YC46-F1
#
_cell.length_a   1.000
_cell.length_b   1.000
_cell.length_c   1.000
_cell.angle_alpha   90.00
_cell.angle_beta   90.00
_cell.angle_gamma   90.00
#
_symmetry.space_group_name_H-M   'P 1'
#
loop_
_entity.id
_entity.type
_entity.pdbx_description
1 polymer ?
#
loop_
_entity_poly.entity_id
_entity_poly.type
_entity_poly.pdbx_seq_one_letter_code
_entity_poly.pdbx_strand_id
1 'polypeptide(L)'
;MKPRQIRGDVFWMGAIDWNRRLFDSLIPLPDGTSYNAYLVKGDEKTALIDTVDPALFETLKRQLAEVPRVDYLVAQHAEQDHA
;
A
#
# COMPACT_ATOMS: atom_id res chain seq x y z
N MET A 1 11.39 -1.36 1.17
CA MET A 1 11.03 -2.59 0.42
C MET A 1 10.82 -2.22 -1.05
N LYS A 2 11.03 -3.17 -1.97
CA LYS A 2 10.76 -2.96 -3.40
C LYS A 2 9.34 -3.46 -3.73
N PRO A 3 8.66 -2.88 -4.74
CA PRO A 3 7.40 -3.41 -5.24
C PRO A 3 7.55 -4.86 -5.67
N ARG A 4 6.55 -5.70 -5.38
CA ARG A 4 6.55 -7.13 -5.75
C ARG A 4 5.52 -7.37 -6.83
N GLN A 5 5.94 -7.92 -7.97
CA GLN A 5 5.01 -8.34 -9.00
C GLN A 5 4.14 -9.51 -8.50
N ILE A 6 2.82 -9.38 -8.60
CA ILE A 6 1.87 -10.45 -8.30
C ILE A 6 1.57 -11.23 -9.58
N ARG A 7 1.17 -10.51 -10.64
CA ARG A 7 0.82 -11.09 -11.94
C ARG A 7 0.84 -9.99 -13.00
N GLY A 8 1.48 -10.24 -14.15
CA GLY A 8 1.51 -9.28 -15.25
C GLY A 8 1.88 -7.88 -14.75
N ASP A 9 1.08 -6.88 -15.10
CA ASP A 9 1.30 -5.48 -14.70
C ASP A 9 0.66 -5.08 -13.36
N VAL A 10 0.42 -6.06 -12.48
CA VAL A 10 -0.10 -5.85 -11.12
C VAL A 10 1.01 -6.07 -10.10
N PHE A 11 1.27 -5.03 -9.30
CA PHE A 11 2.31 -5.00 -8.29
C PHE A 11 1.73 -4.75 -6.91
N TRP A 12 2.16 -5.56 -5.95
CA TRP A 12 2.00 -5.26 -4.54
C TRP A 12 3.03 -4.22 -4.10
N MET A 13 2.52 -3.20 -3.43
CA MET A 13 3.25 -2.13 -2.77
C MET A 13 2.75 -1.99 -1.32
N GLY A 14 3.29 -1.01 -0.60
CA GLY A 14 2.85 -0.65 0.74
C GLY A 14 3.90 -0.93 1.79
N ALA A 15 3.51 -1.45 2.94
CA ALA A 15 4.42 -1.64 4.07
C ALA A 15 4.06 -2.86 4.92
N ILE A 16 5.10 -3.51 5.46
CA ILE A 16 4.94 -4.49 6.53
C ILE A 16 5.29 -3.79 7.84
N ASP A 17 4.36 -3.81 8.79
CA ASP A 17 4.54 -3.29 10.13
C ASP A 17 4.71 -4.43 11.14
N TRP A 18 5.96 -4.87 11.26
CA TRP A 18 6.36 -5.88 12.24
C TRP A 18 6.23 -5.39 13.69
N ASN A 19 6.04 -4.09 13.92
CA ASN A 19 6.02 -3.47 15.25
C ASN A 19 4.60 -3.18 15.75
N ARG A 20 3.58 -3.20 14.88
CA ARG A 20 2.18 -3.11 15.31
C ARG A 20 1.84 -4.25 16.27
N ARG A 21 1.24 -3.92 17.41
CA ARG A 21 0.83 -4.90 18.43
C ARG A 21 -0.67 -4.97 18.68
N LEU A 22 -1.41 -3.96 18.24
CA LEU A 22 -2.86 -3.90 18.34
C LEU A 22 -3.44 -3.42 17.02
N PHE A 23 -4.49 -4.07 16.56
CA PHE A 23 -5.41 -3.59 15.54
C PHE A 23 -6.58 -2.90 16.23
N ASP A 24 -6.86 -1.67 15.81
CA ASP A 24 -7.92 -0.81 16.35
C ASP A 24 -7.90 -0.69 17.89
N SER A 25 -6.69 -0.69 18.46
CA SER A 25 -6.43 -0.66 19.91
C SER A 25 -7.05 -1.81 20.74
N LEU A 26 -7.61 -2.83 20.08
CA LEU A 26 -8.41 -3.87 20.73
C LEU A 26 -7.88 -5.28 20.45
N ILE A 27 -7.54 -5.57 19.18
CA ILE A 27 -7.22 -6.93 18.75
C ILE A 27 -5.70 -7.12 18.72
N PRO A 28 -5.14 -8.09 19.48
CA PRO A 28 -3.70 -8.35 19.48
C PRO A 28 -3.16 -8.78 18.10
N LEU A 29 -2.00 -8.25 17.74
CA LEU A 29 -1.24 -8.58 16.53
C LEU A 29 0.16 -9.09 16.93
N PRO A 30 0.30 -10.34 17.38
CA PRO A 30 1.59 -10.88 17.84
C PRO A 30 2.64 -10.90 16.73
N ASP A 31 2.21 -11.06 15.47
CA ASP A 31 3.08 -11.19 14.30
C ASP A 31 3.15 -9.90 13.45
N GLY A 32 2.61 -8.79 13.96
CA GLY A 32 2.48 -7.54 13.21
C GLY A 32 1.35 -7.56 12.17
N THR A 33 1.41 -6.63 11.23
CA THR A 33 0.43 -6.51 10.13
C THR A 33 1.09 -5.98 8.86
N SER A 34 0.31 -5.85 7.79
CA SER A 34 0.71 -5.20 6.54
C SER A 34 -0.36 -4.21 6.09
N TYR A 35 0.07 -3.09 5.53
CA TYR A 35 -0.79 -2.17 4.78
C TYR A 35 -0.49 -2.35 3.30
N ASN A 36 -1.48 -2.83 2.56
CA ASN A 36 -1.31 -3.32 1.20
C ASN A 36 -1.88 -2.31 0.21
N ALA A 37 -1.01 -1.76 -0.62
CA ALA A 37 -1.42 -0.94 -1.76
C ALA A 37 -1.11 -1.71 -3.05
N TYR A 38 -1.88 -1.49 -4.11
CA TYR A 38 -1.68 -2.19 -5.37
C TYR A 38 -1.51 -1.20 -6.51
N LEU A 39 -0.42 -1.34 -7.26
CA LEU A 39 -0.22 -0.60 -8.50
C LEU A 39 -0.65 -1.49 -9.67
N VAL A 40 -1.62 -1.01 -10.45
CA VAL A 40 -2.08 -1.64 -11.68
C VAL A 40 -1.67 -0.74 -12.84
N LYS A 41 -0.78 -1.22 -13.71
CA LYS A 41 -0.41 -0.51 -14.93
C LYS A 41 -1.23 -1.07 -16.08
N GLY A 42 -2.11 -0.26 -16.64
CA GLY A 42 -2.75 -0.53 -17.93
C GLY A 42 -1.90 0.02 -19.07
N ASP A 43 -2.35 -0.25 -20.31
CA ASP A 43 -1.63 0.20 -21.52
C ASP A 43 -1.53 1.74 -21.61
N GLU A 44 -2.58 2.45 -21.14
CA GLU A 44 -2.65 3.92 -21.21
C GLU A 44 -2.60 4.61 -19.85
N LYS A 45 -3.08 3.94 -18.79
CA LYS A 45 -3.30 4.57 -17.48
C LYS A 45 -2.82 3.70 -16.34
N THR A 46 -2.37 4.33 -15.27
CA THR A 46 -1.92 3.64 -14.05
C THR A 46 -2.84 3.97 -12.89
N ALA A 47 -3.29 2.94 -12.17
CA ALA A 47 -4.10 3.08 -10.97
C ALA A 47 -3.32 2.61 -9.74
N LEU A 48 -3.40 3.38 -8.65
CA LEU A 48 -3.02 2.98 -7.31
C LEU A 48 -4.30 2.67 -6.53
N ILE A 49 -4.41 1.46 -6.01
CA ILE A 49 -5.52 1.00 -5.16
C ILE A 49 -5.04 1.00 -3.72
N ASP A 50 -5.75 1.75 -2.89
CA ASP A 50 -5.45 2.04 -1.48
C ASP A 50 -4.05 2.64 -1.24
N THR A 51 -3.82 3.02 0.00
CA THR A 51 -2.56 3.58 0.49
C THR A 51 -2.09 2.79 1.72
N VAL A 52 -1.38 3.45 2.64
CA VAL A 52 -0.86 2.84 3.87
C VAL A 52 -1.08 3.79 5.03
N ASP A 53 -1.05 3.25 6.25
CA ASP A 53 -0.97 4.06 7.47
C ASP A 53 0.05 5.21 7.31
N PRO A 54 -0.32 6.46 7.67
CA PRO A 54 0.54 7.63 7.48
C PRO A 54 1.93 7.50 8.10
N ALA A 55 2.08 6.75 9.19
CA ALA A 55 3.38 6.49 9.81
C ALA A 55 4.34 5.73 8.87
N LEU A 56 3.81 5.03 7.87
CA LEU A 56 4.54 4.22 6.91
C LEU A 56 4.51 4.79 5.48
N PHE A 57 3.95 5.99 5.29
CA PHE A 57 3.84 6.63 3.98
C PHE A 57 5.19 6.77 3.27
N GLU A 58 6.28 7.08 3.98
CA GLU A 58 7.61 7.19 3.38
C GLU A 58 8.09 5.87 2.74
N THR A 59 7.60 4.72 3.20
CA THR A 59 7.88 3.42 2.58
C THR A 59 7.14 3.25 1.25
N LEU A 60 5.88 3.65 1.18
CA LEU A 60 5.10 3.64 -0.06
C LEU A 60 5.62 4.69 -1.06
N LYS A 61 5.93 5.90 -0.59
CA LYS A 61 6.48 6.99 -1.40
C LYS A 61 7.78 6.60 -2.12
N ARG A 62 8.70 5.90 -1.43
CA ARG A 62 9.93 5.37 -2.06
C ARG A 62 9.64 4.34 -3.16
N GLN A 63 8.56 3.57 -3.04
CA GLN A 63 8.15 2.61 -4.07
C GLN A 63 7.51 3.30 -5.28
N LEU A 64 6.78 4.39 -5.03
CA LEU A 64 6.16 5.22 -6.06
C LEU A 64 7.17 6.13 -6.79
N ALA A 65 8.39 6.30 -6.28
CA ALA A 65 9.41 7.16 -6.91
C ALA A 65 9.76 6.74 -8.35
N GLU A 66 9.63 5.45 -8.67
CA GLU A 66 9.86 4.88 -10.01
C GLU A 66 8.57 4.80 -10.85
N VAL A 67 7.45 5.32 -10.34
CA VAL A 67 6.16 5.37 -11.03
C VAL A 67 5.99 6.79 -11.59
N PRO A 68 6.14 6.99 -12.92
CA PRO A 68 6.18 8.34 -13.49
C PRO A 68 4.88 9.11 -13.29
N ARG A 69 3.75 8.40 -13.25
CA ARG A 69 2.41 8.97 -13.15
C ARG A 69 1.43 7.95 -12.57
N VAL A 70 0.56 8.43 -11.69
CA VAL A 70 -0.64 7.72 -11.23
C VAL A 70 -1.85 8.52 -11.72
N ASP A 71 -2.69 7.90 -12.54
CA ASP A 71 -3.88 8.53 -13.12
C ASP A 71 -5.09 8.42 -12.20
N TYR A 72 -5.15 7.34 -11.43
CA TYR A 72 -6.25 7.06 -10.51
C TYR A 72 -5.70 6.67 -9.15
N LEU A 73 -6.25 7.28 -8.11
CA LEU A 73 -6.19 6.77 -6.75
C LEU A 73 -7.58 6.21 -6.41
N VAL A 74 -7.64 4.93 -6.10
CA VAL A 74 -8.87 4.22 -5.75
C VAL A 74 -8.80 3.88 -4.27
N ALA A 75 -9.53 4.62 -3.44
CA ALA A 75 -9.72 4.28 -2.03
C ALA A 75 -10.93 3.35 -1.89
N GLN A 76 -10.70 2.11 -1.47
CA GLN A 76 -11.75 1.11 -1.22
C GLN A 76 -12.43 1.31 0.13
N HIS A 77 -11.71 1.90 1.07
CA HIS A 77 -12.17 2.22 2.42
C HIS A 77 -11.63 3.59 2.85
N ALA A 78 -12.32 4.27 3.76
CA ALA A 78 -12.01 5.64 4.17
C ALA A 78 -11.35 5.75 5.55
N GLU A 79 -10.92 4.62 6.13
CA GLU A 79 -10.11 4.62 7.34
C GLU A 79 -8.66 5.03 7.04
N GLN A 80 -8.03 5.69 8.01
CA GLN A 80 -6.73 6.35 7.84
C GLN A 80 -5.60 5.38 7.49
N ASP A 81 -5.71 4.11 7.86
CA ASP A 81 -4.73 3.08 7.53
C ASP A 81 -4.87 2.51 6.10
N HIS A 82 -5.88 2.96 5.36
CA HIS A 82 -6.19 2.57 3.98
C HIS A 82 -6.19 3.72 2.96
N ALA A 83 -6.51 4.96 3.38
CA ALA A 83 -6.71 6.11 2.48
C ALA A 83 -5.93 7.36 2.89
#